data_AF-A0A8C3UDV1-F1
#
_entry.id   AF-A0A8C3UDV1-F1
#
_cell.length_a   1.000
_cell.length_b   1.000
_cell.length_c   1.000
_cell.angle_alpha   90.00
_cell.angle_beta   90.00
_cell.angle_gamma   90.00
#
_symmetry.space_group_name_H-M   'P 1'
#
loop_
_entity.id
_entity.type
_entity.pdbx_description
1 polymer ?
#
loop_
_entity_poly.entity_id
_entity_poly.type
_entity_poly.pdbx_seq_one_letter_code
_entity_poly.pdbx_strand_id
1 'polypeptide(L)'
;LERSLCPPEEAPGEALRAVLRPSGALPAEALPVRGYDFSGGADHAALLRSFRTTGFQATSFAQAVAEIERMIAAKLEPLSAEQRERAAMAGPRPPSGCTIFLGFTSNLVSSGVRESIRYLVHAWWTSRTRR
;
A
#
# COMPACT_ATOMS: atom_id res chain seq x y z
N LEU A 1 12.78 -44.66 -46.22
CA LEU A 1 11.88 -43.96 -45.28
C LEU A 1 12.39 -44.24 -43.87
N GLU A 2 13.50 -43.64 -43.47
CA GLU A 2 13.97 -43.70 -42.08
C GLU A 2 14.49 -42.32 -41.70
N ARG A 3 13.66 -41.54 -41.00
CA ARG A 3 14.10 -40.31 -40.36
C ARG A 3 14.90 -40.72 -39.14
N SER A 4 16.22 -40.60 -39.24
CA SER A 4 17.14 -40.70 -38.10
C SER A 4 16.68 -39.70 -37.02
N LEU A 5 16.18 -40.22 -35.91
CA LEU A 5 15.86 -39.42 -34.73
C LEU A 5 17.19 -39.05 -34.07
N CYS A 6 17.55 -37.76 -34.17
CA CYS A 6 18.70 -37.22 -33.45
C CYS A 6 18.50 -37.51 -31.95
N PRO A 7 19.49 -38.09 -31.24
CA PRO A 7 19.40 -38.24 -29.80
C PRO A 7 19.23 -36.85 -29.14
N PRO A 8 18.56 -36.75 -27.97
CA PRO A 8 18.41 -35.47 -27.30
C PRO A 8 19.79 -34.88 -27.04
N GLU A 9 20.05 -33.72 -27.65
CA GLU A 9 21.29 -32.98 -27.50
C GLU A 9 21.48 -32.61 -26.01
N GLU A 10 22.59 -33.03 -25.41
CA GLU A 10 22.90 -32.71 -24.01
C GLU A 10 22.97 -31.20 -23.83
N ALA A 11 22.21 -30.68 -22.87
CA ALA A 11 22.15 -29.24 -22.61
C ALA A 11 23.56 -28.70 -22.27
N PRO A 12 23.98 -27.56 -22.83
CA PRO A 12 25.30 -26.99 -22.57
C PRO A 12 25.57 -26.84 -21.07
N GLY A 13 26.73 -27.31 -20.60
CA GLY A 13 27.08 -27.30 -19.18
C GLY A 13 27.07 -25.90 -18.53
N GLU A 14 27.36 -24.86 -19.30
CA GLU A 14 27.27 -23.47 -18.85
C GLU A 14 25.81 -23.02 -18.64
N ALA A 15 24.90 -23.43 -19.52
CA ALA A 15 23.47 -23.15 -19.37
C ALA A 15 22.91 -23.83 -18.11
N LEU A 16 23.32 -25.08 -17.84
CA LEU A 16 22.95 -25.80 -16.62
C LEU A 16 23.44 -25.08 -15.37
N ARG A 17 24.70 -24.64 -15.33
CA ARG A 17 25.25 -23.90 -14.18
C ARG A 17 24.59 -22.53 -13.98
N ALA A 18 24.18 -21.86 -15.05
CA ALA A 18 23.53 -20.56 -14.98
C ALA A 18 22.08 -20.66 -14.47
N VAL A 19 21.32 -21.67 -14.94
CA VAL A 19 19.90 -21.82 -14.63
C VAL A 19 19.68 -22.55 -13.30
N LEU A 20 20.49 -23.56 -12.99
CA LEU A 20 20.30 -24.44 -11.82
C LEU A 20 21.09 -23.99 -10.59
N ARG A 21 21.22 -22.68 -10.39
CA ARG A 21 21.89 -22.14 -9.21
C ARG A 21 21.02 -22.37 -7.97
N PRO A 22 21.57 -22.92 -6.87
CA PRO A 22 20.84 -23.04 -5.61
C PRO A 22 20.41 -21.66 -5.08
N SER A 23 19.18 -21.55 -4.61
CA SER A 23 18.68 -20.35 -3.93
C SER A 23 18.99 -20.38 -2.43
N GLY A 24 19.18 -19.20 -1.84
CA GLY A 24 19.27 -19.04 -0.39
C GLY A 24 17.89 -19.12 0.27
N ALA A 25 17.88 -19.28 1.59
CA ALA A 25 16.66 -19.25 2.38
C ALA A 25 16.04 -17.83 2.38
N LEU A 26 14.70 -17.77 2.37
CA LEU A 26 13.96 -16.53 2.50
C LEU A 26 13.77 -16.15 3.99
N PRO A 27 13.62 -14.85 4.31
CA PRO A 27 13.25 -14.40 5.66
C PRO A 27 11.92 -15.01 6.12
N ALA A 28 11.75 -15.20 7.43
CA ALA A 28 10.53 -15.77 8.01
C ALA A 28 9.29 -14.88 7.79
N GLU A 29 9.50 -13.58 7.61
CA GLU A 29 8.47 -12.57 7.38
C GLU A 29 8.05 -12.48 5.90
N ALA A 30 8.70 -13.24 5.01
CA ALA A 30 8.39 -13.24 3.59
C ALA A 30 6.98 -13.79 3.34
N LEU A 31 6.09 -12.92 2.86
CA LEU A 31 4.73 -13.31 2.52
C LEU A 31 4.71 -13.95 1.12
N PRO A 32 4.07 -15.13 0.95
CA PRO A 32 3.90 -15.72 -0.36
C PRO A 32 2.97 -14.87 -1.23
N VAL A 33 3.25 -14.86 -2.53
CA VAL A 33 2.38 -14.18 -3.51
C VAL A 33 1.09 -14.99 -3.65
N ARG A 34 -0.04 -14.37 -3.32
CA ARG A 34 -1.39 -14.96 -3.40
C ARG A 34 -2.42 -13.85 -3.64
N GLY A 35 -3.19 -14.00 -4.72
CA GLY A 35 -4.33 -13.13 -5.03
C GLY A 35 -5.60 -13.48 -4.25
N TYR A 36 -6.66 -12.69 -4.46
CA TYR A 36 -7.99 -12.97 -3.91
C TYR A 36 -8.62 -14.18 -4.60
N ASP A 37 -9.30 -15.03 -3.82
CA ASP A 37 -10.04 -16.19 -4.32
C ASP A 37 -11.54 -15.84 -4.43
N PHE A 38 -12.04 -15.80 -5.67
CA PHE A 38 -13.43 -15.44 -5.96
C PHE A 38 -14.42 -16.59 -5.78
N SER A 39 -13.97 -17.81 -5.47
CA SER A 39 -14.87 -18.95 -5.23
C SER A 39 -15.84 -18.71 -4.06
N GLY A 40 -15.43 -17.90 -3.07
CA GLY A 40 -16.26 -17.46 -1.95
C GLY A 40 -17.14 -16.23 -2.21
N GLY A 41 -17.16 -15.72 -3.45
CA GLY A 41 -17.92 -14.53 -3.82
C GLY A 41 -17.09 -13.23 -3.84
N ALA A 42 -17.76 -12.12 -4.16
CA ALA A 42 -17.14 -10.81 -4.40
C ALA A 42 -17.15 -9.91 -3.14
N ASP A 43 -16.36 -10.26 -2.12
CA ASP A 43 -16.05 -9.36 -1.01
C ASP A 43 -14.97 -8.34 -1.43
N HIS A 44 -15.41 -7.13 -1.73
CA HIS A 44 -14.54 -6.01 -2.12
C HIS A 44 -13.52 -5.64 -1.04
N ALA A 45 -13.88 -5.74 0.24
CA ALA A 45 -12.97 -5.43 1.32
C ALA A 45 -11.87 -6.50 1.42
N ALA A 46 -12.23 -7.77 1.27
CA ALA A 46 -11.27 -8.87 1.24
C ALA A 46 -10.38 -8.83 -0.02
N LEU A 47 -10.94 -8.44 -1.17
CA LEU A 47 -10.19 -8.20 -2.39
C LEU A 47 -9.13 -7.10 -2.21
N LEU A 48 -9.50 -5.94 -1.66
CA LEU A 48 -8.54 -4.86 -1.42
C LEU A 48 -7.49 -5.24 -0.37
N ARG A 49 -7.85 -6.05 0.64
CA ARG A 49 -6.86 -6.60 1.59
C ARG A 49 -5.87 -7.55 0.93
N SER A 50 -6.29 -8.34 -0.05
CA SER A 50 -5.39 -9.28 -0.75
C SER A 50 -4.30 -8.57 -1.56
N PHE A 51 -4.45 -7.28 -1.86
CA PHE A 51 -3.46 -6.51 -2.61
C PHE A 51 -2.09 -6.53 -1.92
N ARG A 52 -2.03 -6.71 -0.59
CA ARG A 52 -0.79 -6.89 0.16
C ARG A 52 0.08 -8.04 -0.37
N THR A 53 -0.53 -9.12 -0.85
CA THR A 53 0.14 -10.33 -1.34
C THR A 53 -0.03 -10.54 -2.84
N THR A 54 -0.58 -9.58 -3.57
CA THR A 54 -0.86 -9.72 -5.01
C THR A 54 0.37 -9.40 -5.88
N GLY A 55 1.26 -8.52 -5.41
CA GLY A 55 2.48 -8.12 -6.12
C GLY A 55 2.33 -6.83 -6.92
N PHE A 56 3.46 -6.33 -7.43
CA PHE A 56 3.55 -5.10 -8.23
C PHE A 56 2.84 -3.89 -7.59
N GLN A 57 2.05 -3.15 -8.37
CA GLN A 57 1.33 -1.95 -7.91
C GLN A 57 0.25 -2.25 -6.86
N ALA A 58 -0.28 -3.49 -6.82
CA ALA A 58 -1.25 -3.87 -5.80
C ALA A 58 -0.60 -3.84 -4.41
N THR A 59 0.60 -4.40 -4.27
CA THR A 59 1.35 -4.34 -3.00
C THR A 59 1.69 -2.90 -2.62
N SER A 60 2.09 -2.06 -3.58
CA SER A 60 2.31 -0.62 -3.34
C SER A 60 1.05 0.09 -2.84
N PHE A 61 -0.11 -0.22 -3.42
CA PHE A 61 -1.39 0.33 -2.98
C PHE A 61 -1.71 -0.07 -1.53
N ALA A 62 -1.56 -1.36 -1.19
CA ALA A 62 -1.79 -1.84 0.17
C ALA A 62 -0.84 -1.20 1.20
N GLN A 63 0.42 -0.95 0.82
CA GLN A 63 1.37 -0.20 1.63
C GLN A 63 0.94 1.25 1.84
N ALA A 64 0.44 1.92 0.79
CA ALA A 64 -0.07 3.29 0.89
C ALA A 64 -1.29 3.38 1.82
N VAL A 65 -2.20 2.41 1.77
CA VAL A 65 -3.33 2.32 2.71
C VAL A 65 -2.82 2.22 4.15
N ALA A 66 -1.88 1.29 4.42
CA ALA A 66 -1.30 1.11 5.75
C ALA A 66 -0.59 2.38 6.26
N GLU A 67 0.09 3.12 5.37
CA GLU A 67 0.71 4.41 5.73
C GLU A 67 -0.33 5.45 6.14
N ILE A 68 -1.40 5.60 5.35
CA ILE A 68 -2.48 6.56 5.65
C ILE A 68 -3.16 6.22 6.99
N GLU A 69 -3.39 4.93 7.26
CA GLU A 69 -3.90 4.46 8.55
C GLU A 69 -2.96 4.84 9.71
N ARG A 70 -1.65 4.69 9.54
CA ARG A 70 -0.65 5.14 10.54
C ARG A 70 -0.70 6.65 10.77
N MET A 71 -0.80 7.44 9.70
CA MET A 71 -0.92 8.90 9.82
C MET A 71 -2.20 9.30 10.57
N ILE A 72 -3.33 8.64 10.29
CA ILE A 72 -4.61 8.88 10.98
C ILE A 72 -4.52 8.49 12.45
N ALA A 73 -3.95 7.31 12.76
CA ALA A 73 -3.75 6.87 14.13
C ALA A 73 -2.88 7.87 14.92
N ALA A 74 -1.73 8.26 14.37
CA ALA A 74 -0.85 9.25 14.97
C ALA A 74 -1.52 10.62 15.15
N LYS A 75 -2.46 10.99 14.28
CA LYS A 75 -3.25 12.22 14.42
C LYS A 75 -4.22 12.17 15.59
N LEU A 76 -4.85 11.01 15.80
CA LEU A 76 -5.89 10.80 16.81
C LEU A 76 -5.34 10.55 18.21
N GLU A 77 -4.06 10.17 18.31
CA GLU A 77 -3.36 9.98 19.58
C GLU A 77 -3.44 11.25 20.46
N PRO A 78 -3.86 11.13 21.74
CA PRO A 78 -3.92 12.26 22.65
C PRO A 78 -2.54 12.87 22.90
N LEU A 79 -2.45 14.19 22.75
CA LEU A 79 -1.23 14.94 23.07
C LEU A 79 -1.06 15.08 24.58
N SER A 80 0.18 15.06 25.07
CA SER A 80 0.50 15.46 26.44
C SER A 80 0.21 16.96 26.67
N ALA A 81 0.21 17.41 27.93
CA ALA A 81 0.03 18.83 28.26
C ALA A 81 1.13 19.69 27.61
N GLU A 82 2.39 19.27 27.73
CA GLU A 82 3.55 19.96 27.14
C GLU A 82 3.47 20.01 25.60
N GLN A 83 3.06 18.90 24.97
CA GLN A 83 2.91 18.85 23.51
C GLN A 83 1.80 19.78 23.03
N ARG A 84 0.70 19.90 23.79
CA ARG A 84 -0.38 20.84 23.48
C ARG A 84 0.07 22.29 23.58
N GLU A 85 0.80 22.63 24.63
CA GLU A 85 1.33 23.99 24.82
C GLU A 85 2.29 24.38 23.68
N ARG A 86 3.24 23.50 23.34
CA ARG A 86 4.17 23.72 22.21
C ARG A 86 3.44 23.86 20.88
N ALA A 87 2.43 23.02 20.64
CA ALA A 87 1.70 23.03 19.38
C ALA A 87 0.67 24.17 19.29
N ALA A 88 0.19 24.72 20.41
CA ALA A 88 -0.68 25.90 20.44
C ALA A 88 0.03 27.16 19.90
N MET A 89 1.36 27.21 19.98
CA MET A 89 2.18 28.29 19.43
C MET A 89 2.31 28.23 17.90
N ALA A 90 1.92 27.12 17.25
CA ALA A 90 2.14 26.88 15.82
C ALA A 90 1.02 27.43 14.92
N GLY A 91 -0.03 28.04 15.48
CA GLY A 91 -1.07 28.72 14.72
C GLY A 91 -2.49 28.48 15.24
N PRO A 92 -3.53 28.97 14.53
CA PRO A 92 -4.92 28.95 15.01
C PRO A 92 -5.57 27.56 14.96
N ARG A 93 -4.86 26.53 14.49
CA ARG A 93 -5.41 25.19 14.32
C ARG A 93 -5.24 24.39 15.62
N PRO A 94 -6.25 23.62 16.07
CA PRO A 94 -6.11 22.73 17.20
C PRO A 94 -4.92 21.78 17.03
N PRO A 95 -4.09 21.60 18.07
CA PRO A 95 -2.91 20.77 17.99
C PRO A 95 -3.31 19.30 17.81
N SER A 96 -2.57 18.56 16.98
CA SER A 96 -2.77 17.12 16.74
C SER A 96 -1.44 16.39 16.66
N GLY A 97 -1.40 15.10 17.02
CA GLY A 97 -0.17 14.29 17.02
C GLY A 97 0.48 14.12 15.63
N CYS A 98 -0.28 14.34 14.56
CA CYS A 98 0.22 14.32 13.19
C CYS A 98 -0.45 15.42 12.34
N THR A 99 0.38 16.22 11.65
CA THR A 99 -0.06 17.16 10.61
C THR A 99 0.04 16.47 9.26
N ILE A 100 -1.09 16.39 8.56
CA ILE A 100 -1.19 15.68 7.28
C ILE A 100 -1.32 16.73 6.17
N PHE A 101 -0.37 16.71 5.24
CA PHE A 101 -0.33 17.58 4.08
C PHE A 101 -0.91 16.85 2.87
N LEU A 102 -1.92 17.44 2.25
CA LEU A 102 -2.55 16.90 1.05
C LEU A 102 -2.23 17.82 -0.13
N GLY A 103 -1.39 17.33 -1.05
CA GLY A 103 -1.09 18.00 -2.32
C GLY A 103 -1.71 17.25 -3.49
N PHE A 104 -2.26 17.98 -4.45
CA PHE A 104 -2.81 17.43 -5.70
C PHE A 104 -2.60 18.42 -6.85
N THR A 105 -2.51 17.91 -8.06
CA THR A 105 -2.38 18.68 -9.29
C THR A 105 -3.73 19.17 -9.82
N SER A 106 -3.75 20.17 -10.69
CA SER A 106 -4.99 20.81 -11.19
C SER A 106 -5.94 19.84 -11.90
N ASN A 107 -5.39 18.87 -12.65
CA ASN A 107 -6.18 17.85 -13.35
C ASN A 107 -6.99 16.96 -12.42
N LEU A 108 -6.55 16.76 -11.16
CA LEU A 108 -7.31 15.98 -10.18
C LEU A 108 -8.57 16.74 -9.73
N VAL A 109 -8.53 18.07 -9.65
CA VAL A 109 -9.70 18.90 -9.34
C VAL A 109 -10.67 19.02 -10.50
N SER A 110 -10.17 18.98 -11.75
CA SER A 110 -11.02 18.96 -12.94
C SER A 110 -11.59 17.58 -13.26
N SER A 111 -11.25 16.55 -12.47
CA SER A 111 -11.79 15.19 -12.58
C SER A 111 -12.75 14.87 -11.42
N GLY A 112 -13.41 13.71 -11.47
CA GLY A 112 -14.27 13.23 -10.39
C GLY A 112 -13.55 12.89 -9.06
N VAL A 113 -12.22 13.00 -9.00
CA VAL A 113 -11.47 12.90 -7.73
C VAL A 113 -11.74 14.10 -6.81
N ARG A 114 -12.21 15.21 -7.39
CA ARG A 114 -12.62 16.41 -6.65
C ARG A 114 -13.59 16.08 -5.50
N GLU A 115 -14.56 15.20 -5.72
CA GLU A 115 -15.55 14.83 -4.72
C GLU A 115 -14.90 14.08 -3.53
N SER A 116 -13.92 13.22 -3.78
CA SER A 116 -13.12 12.56 -2.74
C SER A 116 -12.29 13.57 -1.94
N ILE A 117 -11.63 14.52 -2.63
CA ILE A 117 -10.87 15.60 -1.96
C ILE A 117 -11.81 16.45 -1.10
N ARG A 118 -12.99 16.81 -1.62
CA ARG A 118 -14.02 17.56 -0.89
C ARG A 118 -14.47 16.80 0.35
N TYR A 119 -14.74 15.50 0.24
CA TYR A 119 -15.15 14.66 1.36
C TYR A 119 -14.11 14.70 2.48
N LEU A 120 -12.82 14.53 2.14
CA LEU A 120 -11.73 14.63 3.11
C LEU A 120 -11.72 16.01 3.77
N VAL A 121 -11.66 17.11 3.02
CA VAL A 121 -11.62 18.45 3.61
C VAL A 121 -12.85 18.73 4.49
N HIS A 122 -14.04 18.30 4.07
CA HIS A 122 -15.27 18.49 4.81
C HIS A 122 -15.31 17.69 6.12
N ALA A 123 -15.00 16.39 6.07
CA ALA A 123 -14.97 15.52 7.26
C ALA A 123 -13.95 16.02 8.30
N TRP A 124 -12.85 16.61 7.84
CA TRP A 124 -11.79 17.15 8.70
C TRP A 124 -12.12 18.53 9.27
N TRP A 125 -13.05 19.25 8.63
CA TRP A 125 -13.64 20.46 9.17
C TRP A 125 -14.70 20.12 10.23
N THR A 126 -15.64 19.22 9.93
CA THR A 126 -16.75 18.87 10.82
C THR A 126 -16.32 18.10 12.06
N SER A 127 -15.26 17.28 11.96
CA SER A 127 -14.62 16.68 13.14
C SER A 127 -13.99 17.70 14.10
N ARG A 128 -13.85 18.98 13.71
CA ARG A 128 -13.52 20.09 14.64
C ARG A 128 -14.72 20.55 15.47
N THR A 129 -15.95 20.34 14.99
CA THR A 129 -17.17 20.93 15.57
C THR A 129 -17.89 19.96 16.53
N ARG A 130 -17.48 18.69 16.56
CA ARG A 130 -18.05 17.64 17.42
C ARG A 130 -17.21 17.31 18.67
N ARG A 131 -16.23 18.15 19.02
CA ARG A 131 -15.51 18.08 20.30
C ARG A 131 -15.79 19.33 21.12
#